data_AF-A0A933TEW2-F1
#
_entry.id   AF-A0A933TEW2-F1
#
_cell.length_a   1.000
_cell.length_b   1.000
_cell.length_c   1.000
_cell.angle_alpha   90.00
_cell.angle_beta   90.00
_cell.angle_gamma   90.00
#
_symmetry.space_group_name_H-M   'P 1'
#
loop_
_entity.id
_entity.type
_entity.pdbx_description
1 polymer ?
#
loop_
_entity_poly.entity_id
_entity_poly.type
_entity_poly.pdbx_seq_one_letter_code
_entity_poly.pdbx_strand_id
1 'polypeptide(L)'
;MTGPARDFRFARKTLPYRMFATWNIHYDCDYRCRYCHAPKPGKPGVRDAAYIKAEDWLRVWEGLYERYGTWEVLVSGGEPFTYPGFMDLLIGLSRVHLMGVCTNLGWDVERFVKEADPQRVRIETSFHPESAKLEDFTGKLKRLKAHGFEPTVNFVPWPPLLHRLGEVKAAMEGAGCQVTLQPFIGEWEGRRYPQGYTDDEKRALGIFKDECNEKTVDFKTTAKADSTKGRLCRMGQNYVFIHPDGEVSRCCRDHTFSLGNLAQGTFKLLDEAVPCAADNCNCWRCMVTDREDFWWRHWGRYHVTDLAMAAKGKRP
;
A
#
# COMPACT_ATOMS: atom_id res chain seq x y z
N MET A 1 -6.68 -25.24 10.27
CA MET A 1 -6.76 -24.03 9.42
C MET A 1 -6.19 -24.31 8.02
N THR A 2 -6.73 -25.33 7.32
CA THR A 2 -6.22 -25.87 6.05
C THR A 2 -7.40 -26.08 5.09
N GLY A 3 -8.05 -25.00 4.69
CA GLY A 3 -9.22 -25.02 3.82
C GLY A 3 -9.00 -24.23 2.53
N PRO A 4 -9.77 -24.50 1.48
CA PRO A 4 -9.68 -23.76 0.23
C PRO A 4 -10.08 -22.29 0.41
N ALA A 5 -9.69 -21.48 -0.57
CA ALA A 5 -10.13 -20.11 -0.73
C ALA A 5 -11.68 -20.03 -0.71
N ARG A 6 -12.26 -19.07 0.03
CA ARG A 6 -13.71 -18.84 0.10
C ARG A 6 -14.17 -17.83 -0.94
N ASP A 7 -15.46 -17.88 -1.31
CA ASP A 7 -16.09 -16.87 -2.15
C ASP A 7 -16.06 -15.47 -1.52
N PHE A 8 -15.99 -14.45 -2.38
CA PHE A 8 -16.05 -13.06 -1.93
C PHE A 8 -17.41 -12.74 -1.30
N ARG A 9 -17.36 -12.20 -0.09
CA ARG A 9 -18.54 -11.66 0.61
C ARG A 9 -18.47 -10.15 0.57
N PHE A 10 -19.35 -9.53 -0.19
CA PHE A 10 -19.39 -8.08 -0.28
C PHE A 10 -20.21 -7.49 0.87
N ALA A 11 -19.59 -6.63 1.68
CA ALA A 11 -20.24 -5.98 2.83
C ALA A 11 -21.36 -5.03 2.40
N ARG A 12 -21.25 -4.46 1.20
CA ARG A 12 -22.12 -3.39 0.72
C ARG A 12 -22.87 -3.83 -0.52
N LYS A 13 -24.10 -3.33 -0.67
CA LYS A 13 -24.94 -3.49 -1.88
C LYS A 13 -24.66 -2.42 -2.93
N THR A 14 -23.88 -1.40 -2.58
CA THR A 14 -23.50 -0.28 -3.44
C THR A 14 -21.99 -0.07 -3.36
N LEU A 15 -21.43 0.59 -4.37
CA LEU A 15 -20.00 0.82 -4.47
C LEU A 15 -19.45 1.67 -3.30
N PRO A 16 -18.20 1.43 -2.86
CA PRO A 16 -17.45 0.19 -3.06
C PRO A 16 -18.11 -0.99 -2.33
N TYR A 17 -18.25 -2.13 -3.01
CA TYR A 17 -18.86 -3.36 -2.46
C TYR A 17 -18.05 -3.99 -1.31
N ARG A 18 -16.80 -3.56 -1.15
CA ARG A 18 -15.82 -4.09 -0.19
C ARG A 18 -15.19 -2.99 0.66
N MET A 19 -14.49 -3.43 1.70
CA MET A 19 -13.75 -2.59 2.63
C MET A 19 -12.28 -2.50 2.25
N PHE A 20 -11.62 -1.38 2.55
CA PHE A 20 -10.21 -1.18 2.25
C PHE A 20 -9.39 -0.93 3.52
N ALA A 21 -8.16 -1.42 3.55
CA ALA A 21 -7.23 -1.11 4.62
C ALA A 21 -5.82 -0.89 4.07
N THR A 22 -5.10 0.07 4.64
CA THR A 22 -3.63 0.04 4.64
C THR A 22 -3.19 -0.36 6.03
N TRP A 23 -2.29 -1.33 6.12
CA TRP A 23 -1.80 -1.85 7.38
C TRP A 23 -0.28 -1.76 7.44
N ASN A 24 0.23 -0.87 8.28
CA ASN A 24 1.63 -0.90 8.65
C ASN A 24 1.81 -1.93 9.75
N ILE A 25 2.22 -3.16 9.39
CA ILE A 25 2.30 -4.27 10.35
C ILE A 25 3.41 -4.07 11.37
N HIS A 26 4.53 -3.50 10.93
CA HIS A 26 5.64 -3.02 11.75
C HIS A 26 6.51 -2.03 10.97
N TYR A 27 7.45 -1.39 11.67
CA TYR A 27 8.42 -0.47 11.05
C TYR A 27 9.84 -1.04 10.98
N ASP A 28 10.06 -2.28 11.42
CA ASP A 28 11.36 -2.93 11.27
C ASP A 28 11.61 -3.34 9.82
N CYS A 29 12.88 -3.32 9.42
CA CYS A 29 13.31 -3.57 8.06
C CYS A 29 14.74 -4.12 8.09
N ASP A 30 15.08 -5.01 7.19
CA ASP A 30 16.44 -5.53 6.99
C ASP A 30 17.33 -4.58 6.16
N TYR A 31 16.73 -3.62 5.44
CA TYR A 31 17.46 -2.61 4.67
C TYR A 31 17.70 -1.31 5.46
N ARG A 32 18.70 -0.53 5.07
CA ARG A 32 19.11 0.73 5.71
C ARG A 32 19.25 1.88 4.70
N CYS A 33 18.29 1.98 3.77
CA CYS A 33 18.33 2.96 2.67
C CYS A 33 18.43 4.40 3.20
N ARG A 34 19.37 5.19 2.67
CA ARG A 34 19.62 6.57 3.13
C ARG A 34 18.48 7.54 2.82
N TYR A 35 17.69 7.22 1.81
CA TYR A 35 16.54 7.99 1.33
C TYR A 35 15.20 7.51 1.89
N CYS A 36 15.21 6.57 2.85
CA CYS A 36 13.98 6.01 3.40
C CYS A 36 13.22 7.03 4.25
N HIS A 37 11.96 7.30 3.89
CA HIS A 37 11.07 8.19 4.64
C HIS A 37 10.10 7.45 5.58
N ALA A 38 10.16 6.11 5.62
CA ALA A 38 9.33 5.32 6.51
C ALA A 38 9.70 5.58 7.99
N PRO A 39 8.72 5.58 8.92
CA PRO A 39 8.99 5.64 10.35
C PRO A 39 10.00 4.58 10.77
N LYS A 40 10.80 4.87 11.81
CA LYS A 40 11.84 3.97 12.31
C LYS A 40 11.52 3.56 13.76
N PRO A 41 11.62 2.27 14.11
CA PRO A 41 11.41 1.80 15.48
C PRO A 41 12.27 2.59 16.49
N GLY A 42 11.71 2.86 17.67
CA GLY A 42 12.39 3.60 18.74
C GLY A 42 12.56 5.11 18.49
N LYS A 43 12.07 5.68 17.38
CA LYS A 43 12.02 7.14 17.19
C LYS A 43 10.82 7.75 17.90
N PRO A 44 10.94 8.98 18.46
CA PRO A 44 9.81 9.67 19.09
C PRO A 44 8.58 9.74 18.17
N GLY A 45 7.41 9.41 18.72
CA GLY A 45 6.13 9.43 18.00
C GLY A 45 5.90 8.24 17.06
N VAL A 46 6.84 7.30 16.95
CA VAL A 46 6.66 6.06 16.19
C VAL A 46 6.07 4.99 17.10
N ARG A 47 4.95 4.40 16.67
CA ARG A 47 4.28 3.30 17.39
C ARG A 47 5.05 2.01 17.23
N ASP A 48 5.23 1.30 18.34
CA ASP A 48 5.80 -0.04 18.34
C ASP A 48 4.79 -1.06 17.79
N ALA A 49 5.31 -2.12 17.19
CA ALA A 49 4.46 -3.20 16.71
C ALA A 49 3.95 -4.06 17.87
N ALA A 50 2.69 -4.49 17.80
CA ALA A 50 2.11 -5.38 18.82
C ALA A 50 2.70 -6.80 18.81
N TYR A 51 3.44 -7.19 17.75
CA TYR A 51 4.04 -8.51 17.55
C TYR A 51 3.14 -9.69 17.96
N ILE A 52 1.94 -9.69 17.39
CA ILE A 52 0.93 -10.74 17.56
C ILE A 52 1.23 -11.89 16.60
N LYS A 53 1.04 -13.11 17.07
CA LYS A 53 1.26 -14.31 16.25
C LYS A 53 0.33 -14.35 15.05
N ALA A 54 0.80 -14.94 13.95
CA ALA A 54 0.04 -15.06 12.71
C ALA A 54 -1.35 -15.68 12.96
N GLU A 55 -1.44 -16.73 13.77
CA GLU A 55 -2.70 -17.42 14.07
C GLU A 55 -3.71 -16.53 14.81
N ASP A 56 -3.21 -15.61 15.64
CA ASP A 56 -4.04 -14.70 16.42
C ASP A 56 -4.55 -13.57 15.53
N TRP A 57 -3.69 -13.03 14.65
CA TRP A 57 -4.13 -12.10 13.61
C TRP A 57 -5.16 -12.70 12.67
N LEU A 58 -4.98 -13.96 12.26
CA LEU A 58 -5.96 -14.66 11.42
C LEU A 58 -7.33 -14.74 12.10
N ARG A 59 -7.39 -14.97 13.43
CA ARG A 59 -8.65 -14.96 14.18
C ARG A 59 -9.31 -13.58 14.22
N VAL A 60 -8.51 -12.52 14.40
CA VAL A 60 -9.00 -11.13 14.36
C VAL A 60 -9.61 -10.82 13.00
N TRP A 61 -8.89 -11.09 11.92
CA TRP A 61 -9.35 -10.81 10.56
C TRP A 61 -10.53 -11.68 10.13
N GLU A 62 -10.62 -12.94 10.58
CA GLU A 62 -11.82 -13.76 10.38
C GLU A 62 -13.06 -13.10 11.01
N GLY A 63 -12.92 -12.54 12.22
CA GLY A 63 -14.01 -11.76 12.85
C GLY A 63 -14.41 -10.52 12.04
N LEU A 64 -13.44 -9.85 11.42
CA LEU A 64 -13.70 -8.72 10.51
C LEU A 64 -14.38 -9.19 9.21
N TYR A 65 -14.01 -10.36 8.70
CA TYR A 65 -14.68 -10.98 7.56
C TYR A 65 -16.15 -11.28 7.87
N GLU A 66 -16.44 -11.82 9.05
CA GLU A 66 -17.82 -12.13 9.43
C GLU A 66 -18.69 -10.89 9.62
N ARG A 67 -18.09 -9.81 10.12
CA ARG A 67 -18.79 -8.54 10.37
C ARG A 67 -18.91 -7.68 9.13
N TYR A 68 -17.85 -7.61 8.32
CA TYR A 68 -17.69 -6.63 7.24
C TYR A 68 -17.34 -7.25 5.88
N GLY A 69 -17.42 -8.56 5.73
CA GLY A 69 -17.11 -9.23 4.47
C GLY A 69 -15.64 -9.13 4.06
N THR A 70 -15.38 -9.31 2.77
CA THR A 70 -14.06 -9.26 2.15
C THR A 70 -13.46 -7.86 2.22
N TRP A 71 -12.21 -7.80 2.65
CA TRP A 71 -11.36 -6.60 2.62
C TRP A 71 -10.35 -6.66 1.47
N GLU A 72 -9.98 -5.49 0.96
CA GLU A 72 -8.75 -5.27 0.21
C GLU A 72 -7.73 -4.60 1.14
N VAL A 73 -6.67 -5.32 1.48
CA VAL A 73 -5.70 -4.92 2.51
C VAL A 73 -4.33 -4.77 1.87
N LEU A 74 -3.76 -3.56 1.91
CA LEU A 74 -2.37 -3.33 1.53
C LEU A 74 -1.49 -3.32 2.79
N VAL A 75 -0.61 -4.31 2.92
CA VAL A 75 0.35 -4.40 4.01
C VAL A 75 1.66 -3.69 3.64
N SER A 76 2.16 -2.83 4.53
CA SER A 76 3.37 -2.03 4.35
C SER A 76 4.03 -1.75 5.70
N GLY A 77 4.81 -0.66 5.80
CA GLY A 77 5.49 -0.18 6.99
C GLY A 77 7.01 -0.13 6.78
N GLY A 78 7.73 -0.99 7.50
CA GLY A 78 9.11 -1.36 7.19
C GLY A 78 9.16 -2.42 6.09
N GLU A 79 9.78 -3.57 6.35
CA GLU A 79 9.72 -4.74 5.46
C GLU A 79 8.77 -5.79 6.03
N PRO A 80 7.55 -5.98 5.49
CA PRO A 80 6.60 -6.95 6.04
C PRO A 80 7.16 -8.37 6.17
N PHE A 81 8.02 -8.81 5.26
CA PHE A 81 8.60 -10.17 5.30
C PHE A 81 9.62 -10.39 6.42
N THR A 82 10.05 -9.35 7.15
CA THR A 82 10.82 -9.52 8.40
C THR A 82 9.93 -9.70 9.63
N TYR A 83 8.60 -9.51 9.51
CA TYR A 83 7.67 -9.76 10.61
C TYR A 83 7.53 -11.27 10.87
N PRO A 84 7.65 -11.74 12.13
CA PRO A 84 7.57 -13.17 12.44
C PRO A 84 6.26 -13.83 11.96
N GLY A 85 6.37 -14.85 11.12
CA GLY A 85 5.22 -15.59 10.58
C GLY A 85 4.41 -14.84 9.51
N PHE A 86 4.95 -13.76 8.93
CA PHE A 86 4.22 -12.95 7.97
C PHE A 86 3.77 -13.72 6.72
N MET A 87 4.59 -14.65 6.21
CA MET A 87 4.21 -15.48 5.05
C MET A 87 2.93 -16.28 5.33
N ASP A 88 2.86 -16.93 6.49
CA ASP A 88 1.69 -17.70 6.94
C ASP A 88 0.47 -16.81 7.12
N LEU A 89 0.66 -15.62 7.70
CA LEU A 89 -0.39 -14.61 7.83
C LEU A 89 -0.92 -14.15 6.47
N LEU A 90 -0.05 -13.77 5.54
CA LEU A 90 -0.42 -13.29 4.21
C LEU A 90 -1.21 -14.36 3.44
N ILE A 91 -0.71 -15.59 3.40
CA ILE A 91 -1.38 -16.72 2.73
C ILE A 91 -2.72 -17.00 3.39
N GLY A 92 -2.77 -17.02 4.73
CA GLY A 92 -4.01 -17.24 5.48
C GLY A 92 -5.07 -16.18 5.20
N LEU A 93 -4.71 -14.89 5.25
CA LEU A 93 -5.62 -13.77 4.97
C LEU A 93 -6.13 -13.79 3.53
N SER A 94 -5.26 -14.14 2.57
CA SER A 94 -5.65 -14.22 1.16
C SER A 94 -6.77 -15.22 0.88
N ARG A 95 -7.09 -16.14 1.80
CA ARG A 95 -8.22 -17.07 1.63
C ARG A 95 -9.60 -16.43 1.73
N VAL A 96 -9.70 -15.24 2.31
CA VAL A 96 -10.98 -14.51 2.49
C VAL A 96 -10.89 -13.03 2.10
N HIS A 97 -9.67 -12.51 1.93
CA HIS A 97 -9.35 -11.13 1.59
C HIS A 97 -8.48 -11.03 0.34
N LEU A 98 -8.41 -9.82 -0.20
CA LEU A 98 -7.50 -9.45 -1.28
C LEU A 98 -6.30 -8.73 -0.67
N MET A 99 -5.10 -9.29 -0.84
CA MET A 99 -3.92 -8.87 -0.10
C MET A 99 -2.88 -8.21 -1.00
N GLY A 100 -2.67 -6.91 -0.86
CA GLY A 100 -1.50 -6.23 -1.40
C GLY A 100 -0.36 -6.27 -0.39
N VAL A 101 0.88 -6.39 -0.85
CA VAL A 101 2.06 -6.20 0.01
C VAL A 101 3.10 -5.31 -0.66
N CYS A 102 3.57 -4.28 0.05
CA CYS A 102 4.75 -3.51 -0.32
C CYS A 102 6.00 -4.18 0.27
N THR A 103 6.99 -4.50 -0.56
CA THR A 103 8.21 -5.20 -0.09
C THR A 103 9.45 -4.77 -0.87
N ASN A 104 10.62 -4.86 -0.24
CA ASN A 104 11.94 -4.67 -0.83
C ASN A 104 12.43 -5.89 -1.64
N LEU A 105 11.69 -7.01 -1.61
CA LEU A 105 12.01 -8.27 -2.30
C LEU A 105 13.38 -8.87 -1.92
N GLY A 106 13.88 -8.57 -0.72
CA GLY A 106 15.17 -9.05 -0.17
C GLY A 106 15.17 -10.53 0.23
N TRP A 107 14.01 -11.17 0.26
CA TRP A 107 13.77 -12.53 0.76
C TRP A 107 13.64 -13.58 -0.37
N ASP A 108 13.61 -14.87 -0.02
CA ASP A 108 13.46 -15.98 -0.97
C ASP A 108 11.99 -16.16 -1.40
N VAL A 109 11.73 -16.01 -2.70
CA VAL A 109 10.38 -16.07 -3.27
C VAL A 109 9.84 -17.49 -3.47
N GLU A 110 10.64 -18.54 -3.29
CA GLU A 110 10.26 -19.91 -3.65
C GLU A 110 9.04 -20.43 -2.90
N ARG A 111 8.93 -20.12 -1.61
CA ARG A 111 7.74 -20.49 -0.83
C ARG A 111 6.52 -19.71 -1.29
N PHE A 112 6.68 -18.41 -1.52
CA PHE A 112 5.61 -17.52 -1.93
C PHE A 112 4.98 -17.94 -3.25
N VAL A 113 5.79 -18.21 -4.28
CA VAL A 113 5.26 -18.60 -5.61
C VAL A 113 4.56 -19.95 -5.63
N LYS A 114 4.80 -20.81 -4.62
CA LYS A 114 4.15 -22.12 -4.47
C LYS A 114 2.84 -22.04 -3.70
N GLU A 115 2.76 -21.17 -2.70
CA GLU A 115 1.65 -21.17 -1.74
C GLU A 115 0.68 -19.98 -1.89
N ALA A 116 1.15 -18.82 -2.39
CA ALA A 116 0.30 -17.65 -2.58
C ALA A 116 -0.48 -17.75 -3.89
N ASP A 117 -1.75 -17.33 -3.85
CA ASP A 117 -2.61 -17.26 -5.03
C ASP A 117 -2.44 -15.91 -5.73
N PRO A 118 -1.90 -15.86 -6.98
CA PRO A 118 -1.71 -14.61 -7.73
C PRO A 118 -3.01 -13.87 -8.02
N GLN A 119 -4.17 -14.55 -7.95
CA GLN A 119 -5.47 -13.89 -8.09
C GLN A 119 -5.90 -13.13 -6.84
N ARG A 120 -5.24 -13.39 -5.70
CA ARG A 120 -5.62 -12.86 -4.38
C ARG A 120 -4.52 -12.06 -3.72
N VAL A 121 -3.28 -12.19 -4.18
CA VAL A 121 -2.14 -11.47 -3.64
C VAL A 121 -1.48 -10.63 -4.72
N ARG A 122 -1.52 -9.30 -4.55
CA ARG A 122 -0.71 -8.36 -5.34
C ARG A 122 0.60 -8.08 -4.61
N ILE A 123 1.70 -8.03 -5.35
CA ILE A 123 3.01 -7.64 -4.83
C ILE A 123 3.49 -6.33 -5.44
N GLU A 124 3.76 -5.36 -4.57
CA GLU A 124 4.32 -4.06 -4.91
C GLU A 124 5.78 -4.02 -4.44
N THR A 125 6.69 -4.28 -5.36
CA THR A 125 8.12 -4.39 -5.07
C THR A 125 8.79 -3.02 -5.12
N SER A 126 9.84 -2.82 -4.34
CA SER A 126 10.65 -1.60 -4.34
C SER A 126 12.12 -1.94 -4.55
N PHE A 127 12.71 -1.45 -5.64
CA PHE A 127 14.12 -1.70 -5.91
C PHE A 127 15.00 -0.70 -5.16
N HIS A 128 15.92 -1.22 -4.34
CA HIS A 128 16.86 -0.43 -3.53
C HIS A 128 18.30 -0.75 -3.91
N PRO A 129 18.94 0.02 -4.81
CA PRO A 129 20.26 -0.32 -5.33
C PRO A 129 21.40 -0.25 -4.31
N GLU A 130 21.16 0.38 -3.15
CA GLU A 130 22.12 0.39 -2.03
C GLU A 130 22.15 -0.94 -1.26
N SER A 131 21.14 -1.81 -1.43
CA SER A 131 20.98 -3.05 -0.65
C SER A 131 20.76 -4.29 -1.52
N ALA A 132 20.31 -4.12 -2.76
CA ALA A 132 20.03 -5.22 -3.68
C ALA A 132 20.79 -5.05 -5.01
N LYS A 133 21.32 -6.16 -5.54
CA LYS A 133 21.83 -6.22 -6.91
C LYS A 133 20.68 -6.25 -7.90
N LEU A 134 20.89 -5.66 -9.06
CA LEU A 134 19.87 -5.52 -10.08
C LEU A 134 19.49 -6.88 -10.69
N GLU A 135 20.49 -7.75 -10.88
CA GLU A 135 20.33 -9.09 -11.43
C GLU A 135 19.51 -9.98 -10.49
N ASP A 136 19.80 -9.95 -9.19
CA ASP A 136 19.08 -10.73 -8.19
C ASP A 136 17.62 -10.29 -8.09
N PHE A 137 17.39 -8.97 -8.06
CA PHE A 137 16.04 -8.41 -8.01
C PHE A 137 15.22 -8.76 -9.25
N THR A 138 15.77 -8.56 -10.45
CA THR A 138 15.09 -8.89 -11.71
C THR A 138 14.90 -10.39 -11.90
N GLY A 139 15.81 -11.23 -11.40
CA GLY A 139 15.64 -12.68 -11.33
C GLY A 139 14.38 -13.08 -10.53
N LYS A 140 14.20 -12.48 -9.34
CA LYS A 140 13.00 -12.69 -8.52
C LYS A 140 11.72 -12.18 -9.20
N LEU A 141 11.77 -11.03 -9.87
CA LEU A 141 10.63 -10.54 -10.67
C LEU A 141 10.21 -11.53 -11.75
N LYS A 142 11.17 -12.04 -12.53
CA LYS A 142 10.92 -13.06 -13.56
C LYS A 142 10.34 -14.33 -12.95
N ARG A 143 10.83 -14.75 -11.79
CA ARG A 143 10.30 -15.91 -11.05
C ARG A 143 8.84 -15.72 -10.64
N LEU A 144 8.48 -14.53 -10.12
CA LEU A 144 7.11 -14.16 -9.79
C LEU A 144 6.20 -14.21 -11.03
N LYS A 145 6.63 -13.57 -12.13
CA LYS A 145 5.86 -13.57 -13.40
C LYS A 145 5.65 -14.97 -13.97
N ALA A 146 6.65 -15.84 -13.88
CA ALA A 146 6.54 -17.23 -14.31
C ALA A 146 5.47 -18.03 -13.53
N HIS A 147 5.03 -17.54 -12.37
CA HIS A 147 3.96 -18.13 -11.56
C HIS A 147 2.66 -17.31 -11.58
N GLY A 148 2.49 -16.44 -12.58
CA GLY A 148 1.24 -15.72 -12.82
C GLY A 148 1.04 -14.45 -11.98
N PHE A 149 2.05 -14.04 -11.19
CA PHE A 149 2.00 -12.74 -10.51
C PHE A 149 2.36 -11.61 -11.47
N GLU A 150 1.75 -10.44 -11.26
CA GLU A 150 2.09 -9.21 -11.97
C GLU A 150 2.71 -8.19 -10.99
N PRO A 151 4.01 -8.34 -10.65
CA PRO A 151 4.68 -7.45 -9.71
C PRO A 151 4.79 -6.03 -10.29
N THR A 152 4.43 -5.03 -9.51
CA THR A 152 4.78 -3.64 -9.83
C THR A 152 6.13 -3.30 -9.21
N VAL A 153 6.93 -2.47 -9.87
CA VAL A 153 8.23 -2.03 -9.34
C VAL A 153 8.17 -0.55 -9.02
N ASN A 154 8.52 -0.18 -7.80
CA ASN A 154 8.73 1.19 -7.38
C ASN A 154 10.22 1.48 -7.31
N PHE A 155 10.62 2.67 -7.76
CA PHE A 155 11.98 3.15 -7.65
C PHE A 155 11.99 4.61 -7.17
N VAL A 156 12.79 4.90 -6.14
CA VAL A 156 12.95 6.26 -5.62
C VAL A 156 14.17 6.89 -6.29
N PRO A 157 13.98 7.91 -7.14
CA PRO A 157 15.06 8.58 -7.86
C PRO A 157 15.79 9.58 -6.94
N TRP A 158 16.35 9.09 -5.84
CA TRP A 158 17.17 9.88 -4.93
C TRP A 158 18.37 10.48 -5.70
N PRO A 159 18.81 11.73 -5.46
CA PRO A 159 19.75 12.41 -6.37
C PRO A 159 21.02 11.62 -6.71
N PRO A 160 21.68 10.94 -5.75
CA PRO A 160 22.82 10.07 -6.05
C PRO A 160 22.51 8.88 -6.97
N LEU A 161 21.25 8.51 -7.14
CA LEU A 161 20.80 7.39 -7.97
C LEU A 161 20.22 7.82 -9.33
N LEU A 162 20.11 9.11 -9.62
CA LEU A 162 19.52 9.61 -10.88
C LEU A 162 20.27 9.08 -12.12
N HIS A 163 21.59 8.96 -12.04
CA HIS A 163 22.42 8.41 -13.12
C HIS A 163 22.07 6.96 -13.48
N ARG A 164 21.42 6.21 -12.58
CA ARG A 164 21.02 4.81 -12.79
C ARG A 164 19.64 4.64 -13.40
N LEU A 165 18.89 5.73 -13.62
CA LEU A 165 17.49 5.64 -14.08
C LEU A 165 17.33 4.84 -15.38
N GLY A 166 18.23 5.05 -16.35
CA GLY A 166 18.20 4.32 -17.61
C GLY A 166 18.43 2.83 -17.44
N GLU A 167 19.47 2.47 -16.68
CA GLU A 167 19.82 1.08 -16.35
C GLU A 167 18.66 0.36 -15.63
N VAL A 168 18.09 0.99 -14.60
CA VAL A 168 16.98 0.42 -13.83
C VAL A 168 15.74 0.25 -14.71
N LYS A 169 15.36 1.25 -15.50
CA LYS A 169 14.21 1.16 -16.42
C LYS A 169 14.38 -0.01 -17.38
N ALA A 170 15.51 -0.07 -18.07
CA ALA A 170 15.80 -1.13 -19.05
C ALA A 170 15.79 -2.53 -18.41
N ALA A 171 16.33 -2.67 -17.21
CA ALA A 171 16.35 -3.95 -16.50
C ALA A 171 14.96 -4.40 -16.05
N MET A 172 14.10 -3.49 -15.57
CA MET A 172 12.72 -3.81 -15.21
C MET A 172 11.88 -4.15 -16.45
N GLU A 173 12.02 -3.39 -17.52
CA GLU A 173 11.38 -3.66 -18.82
C GLU A 173 11.80 -5.03 -19.37
N GLY A 174 13.10 -5.36 -19.30
CA GLY A 174 13.63 -6.68 -19.66
C GLY A 174 13.17 -7.82 -18.74
N ALA A 175 12.67 -7.51 -17.55
CA ALA A 175 11.98 -8.45 -16.66
C ALA A 175 10.45 -8.47 -16.89
N GLY A 176 9.94 -7.74 -17.89
CA GLY A 176 8.51 -7.64 -18.19
C GLY A 176 7.72 -6.83 -17.17
N CYS A 177 8.37 -5.93 -16.43
CA CYS A 177 7.77 -5.11 -15.38
C CYS A 177 7.86 -3.63 -15.71
N GLN A 178 6.79 -2.88 -15.45
CA GLN A 178 6.83 -1.43 -15.52
C GLN A 178 7.36 -0.86 -14.20
N VAL A 179 8.27 0.11 -14.29
CA VAL A 179 8.75 0.86 -13.12
C VAL A 179 7.94 2.14 -12.90
N THR A 180 7.44 2.31 -11.69
CA THR A 180 6.86 3.55 -11.20
C THR A 180 7.92 4.32 -10.45
N LEU A 181 8.19 5.54 -10.89
CA LEU A 181 9.15 6.43 -10.24
C LEU A 181 8.43 7.20 -9.14
N GLN A 182 8.87 7.02 -7.90
CA GLN A 182 8.33 7.75 -6.75
C GLN A 182 9.32 8.83 -6.34
N PRO A 183 9.05 10.13 -6.59
CA PRO A 183 10.01 11.20 -6.34
C PRO A 183 10.58 11.14 -4.92
N PHE A 184 11.91 11.25 -4.79
CA PHE A 184 12.54 11.42 -3.48
C PHE A 184 11.96 12.62 -2.75
N ILE A 185 11.71 12.42 -1.45
CA ILE A 185 11.19 13.42 -0.55
C ILE A 185 12.13 13.46 0.64
N GLY A 186 12.72 14.62 0.86
CA GLY A 186 13.72 14.82 1.90
C GLY A 186 14.69 15.92 1.52
N GLU A 187 15.75 16.02 2.30
CA GLU A 187 16.84 16.94 2.04
C GLU A 187 18.05 16.16 1.55
N TRP A 188 18.75 16.70 0.55
CA TRP A 188 20.03 16.20 0.09
C TRP A 188 20.90 17.36 -0.36
N GLU A 189 22.13 17.44 0.17
CA GLU A 189 23.11 18.50 -0.14
C GLU A 189 22.54 19.92 -0.08
N GLY A 190 21.75 20.21 0.97
CA GLY A 190 21.14 21.52 1.20
C GLY A 190 19.95 21.84 0.27
N ARG A 191 19.52 20.90 -0.57
CA ARG A 191 18.33 21.05 -1.43
C ARG A 191 17.18 20.21 -0.90
N ARG A 192 15.98 20.79 -0.91
CA ARG A 192 14.75 20.10 -0.53
C ARG A 192 14.08 19.49 -1.75
N TYR A 193 13.84 18.19 -1.71
CA TYR A 193 13.20 17.42 -2.78
C TYR A 193 11.74 17.12 -2.43
N PRO A 194 10.85 17.07 -3.45
CA PRO A 194 11.14 17.01 -4.89
C PRO A 194 11.33 18.37 -5.61
N GLN A 195 11.31 19.51 -4.92
CA GLN A 195 11.49 20.84 -5.54
C GLN A 195 12.88 21.03 -6.15
N GLY A 196 13.89 20.47 -5.47
CA GLY A 196 15.29 20.55 -5.83
C GLY A 196 15.66 19.79 -7.10
N TYR A 197 14.73 19.03 -7.70
CA TYR A 197 14.94 18.52 -9.04
C TYR A 197 14.96 19.66 -10.05
N THR A 198 15.89 19.60 -11.00
CA THR A 198 15.88 20.47 -12.18
C THR A 198 14.67 20.17 -13.06
N ASP A 199 14.31 21.07 -13.96
CA ASP A 199 13.17 20.85 -14.85
C ASP A 199 13.39 19.66 -15.80
N ASP A 200 14.65 19.42 -16.21
CA ASP A 200 15.01 18.23 -17.00
C ASP A 200 14.86 16.95 -16.19
N GLU A 201 15.29 16.94 -14.93
CA GLU A 201 15.06 15.80 -14.03
C GLU A 201 13.57 15.55 -13.84
N LYS A 202 12.76 16.59 -13.56
CA LYS A 202 11.31 16.45 -13.41
C LYS A 202 10.65 15.90 -14.69
N ARG A 203 11.10 16.34 -15.87
CA ARG A 203 10.66 15.79 -17.16
C ARG A 203 11.04 14.32 -17.31
N ALA A 204 12.29 13.95 -17.00
CA ALA A 204 12.80 12.58 -17.10
C ALA A 204 12.10 11.61 -16.13
N LEU A 205 11.71 12.12 -14.96
CA LEU A 205 10.94 11.40 -13.95
C LEU A 205 9.46 11.31 -14.27
N GLY A 206 8.97 12.04 -15.28
CA GLY A 206 7.55 12.07 -15.62
C GLY A 206 6.69 12.72 -14.53
N ILE A 207 7.28 13.54 -13.67
CA ILE A 207 6.60 14.17 -12.53
C ILE A 207 5.39 15.00 -12.99
N PHE A 208 5.47 15.60 -14.19
CA PHE A 208 4.41 16.42 -14.76
C PHE A 208 3.31 15.65 -15.52
N LYS A 209 3.43 14.31 -15.66
CA LYS A 209 2.55 13.54 -16.56
C LYS A 209 1.42 12.79 -15.84
N ASP A 210 1.46 12.71 -14.52
CA ASP A 210 0.51 11.93 -13.73
C ASP A 210 -0.10 12.83 -12.65
N GLU A 211 -1.43 13.02 -12.66
CA GLU A 211 -2.16 13.81 -11.66
C GLU A 211 -1.91 13.29 -10.23
N CYS A 212 -1.61 11.99 -10.06
CA CYS A 212 -1.21 11.40 -8.78
C CYS A 212 0.16 11.93 -8.34
N ASN A 213 1.10 12.05 -9.27
CA ASN A 213 2.40 12.66 -9.00
C ASN A 213 2.24 14.17 -8.81
N GLU A 214 1.39 14.86 -9.56
CA GLU A 214 1.16 16.29 -9.41
C GLU A 214 0.60 16.63 -8.02
N LYS A 215 -0.46 15.98 -7.54
CA LYS A 215 -0.97 16.21 -6.17
C LYS A 215 0.03 15.80 -5.09
N THR A 216 0.75 14.70 -5.31
CA THR A 216 1.78 14.24 -4.36
C THR A 216 2.95 15.23 -4.33
N VAL A 217 3.35 15.76 -5.48
CA VAL A 217 4.44 16.72 -5.60
C VAL A 217 3.98 18.07 -5.09
N ASP A 218 2.87 18.64 -5.54
CA ASP A 218 2.34 19.91 -5.04
C ASP A 218 2.18 19.87 -3.52
N PHE A 219 1.50 18.88 -2.96
CA PHE A 219 1.43 18.75 -1.51
C PHE A 219 2.81 18.65 -0.83
N LYS A 220 3.67 17.73 -1.28
CA LYS A 220 4.96 17.50 -0.61
C LYS A 220 5.93 18.64 -0.87
N THR A 221 5.65 19.52 -1.85
CA THR A 221 6.49 20.64 -2.22
C THR A 221 6.06 21.99 -1.65
N THR A 222 4.77 22.28 -1.65
CA THR A 222 4.23 23.56 -1.21
C THR A 222 3.65 23.48 0.20
N ALA A 223 3.51 22.26 0.74
CA ALA A 223 2.69 21.97 1.92
C ALA A 223 1.24 22.48 1.77
N LYS A 224 0.78 22.67 0.53
CA LYS A 224 -0.60 22.96 0.18
C LYS A 224 -1.14 21.75 -0.59
N ALA A 225 -2.17 21.12 -0.05
CA ALA A 225 -3.12 20.39 -0.88
C ALA A 225 -4.48 21.05 -0.65
N ASP A 226 -5.42 20.76 -1.54
CA ASP A 226 -6.82 21.11 -1.31
C ASP A 226 -7.22 20.69 0.09
N SER A 227 -7.71 21.65 0.88
CA SER A 227 -8.23 21.34 2.19
C SER A 227 -9.45 20.44 2.03
N THR A 228 -9.47 19.34 2.77
CA THR A 228 -10.68 18.53 2.91
C THR A 228 -11.47 18.91 4.15
N LYS A 229 -11.00 19.90 4.94
CA LYS A 229 -11.62 20.26 6.20
C LYS A 229 -13.09 20.60 6.01
N GLY A 230 -13.94 20.00 6.84
CA GLY A 230 -15.40 20.17 6.78
C GLY A 230 -16.10 19.38 5.65
N ARG A 231 -15.38 18.85 4.66
CA ARG A 231 -15.98 18.02 3.60
C ARG A 231 -16.29 16.62 4.13
N LEU A 232 -17.43 16.08 3.72
CA LEU A 232 -17.81 14.72 4.04
C LEU A 232 -16.88 13.72 3.36
N CYS A 233 -16.37 12.77 4.15
CA CYS A 233 -15.38 11.81 3.69
C CYS A 233 -15.68 10.43 4.27
N ARG A 234 -15.73 9.43 3.37
CA ARG A 234 -15.99 8.01 3.69
C ARG A 234 -14.76 7.26 4.19
N MET A 235 -13.64 7.94 4.38
CA MET A 235 -12.55 7.41 5.20
C MET A 235 -13.10 7.08 6.59
N GLY A 236 -12.69 5.96 7.18
CA GLY A 236 -13.27 5.38 8.40
C GLY A 236 -14.61 4.67 8.23
N GLN A 237 -15.35 4.89 7.13
CA GLN A 237 -16.54 4.13 6.77
C GLN A 237 -16.21 3.00 5.79
N ASN A 238 -15.38 3.27 4.79
CA ASN A 238 -15.04 2.34 3.69
C ASN A 238 -13.53 2.01 3.63
N TYR A 239 -12.72 2.76 4.35
CA TYR A 239 -11.27 2.61 4.40
C TYR A 239 -10.78 2.83 5.81
N VAL A 240 -9.72 2.11 6.21
CA VAL A 240 -9.01 2.39 7.46
C VAL A 240 -7.49 2.35 7.28
N PHE A 241 -6.79 3.02 8.18
CA PHE A 241 -5.34 2.91 8.32
C PHE A 241 -5.02 2.23 9.66
N ILE A 242 -4.35 1.09 9.60
CA ILE A 242 -4.02 0.26 10.77
C ILE A 242 -2.54 0.49 11.09
N HIS A 243 -2.27 0.91 12.32
CA HIS A 243 -0.93 1.12 12.85
C HIS A 243 -0.31 -0.18 13.38
N PRO A 244 1.02 -0.23 13.60
CA PRO A 244 1.69 -1.45 14.06
C PRO A 244 1.20 -2.03 15.38
N ASP A 245 0.71 -1.18 16.29
CA ASP A 245 0.13 -1.57 17.57
C ASP A 245 -1.33 -2.06 17.47
N GLY A 246 -1.87 -2.12 16.25
CA GLY A 246 -3.26 -2.47 15.98
C GLY A 246 -4.24 -1.31 16.08
N GLU A 247 -3.79 -0.11 16.45
CA GLU A 247 -4.63 1.08 16.52
C GLU A 247 -5.15 1.43 15.12
N VAL A 248 -6.42 1.83 15.03
CA VAL A 248 -7.05 2.13 13.75
C VAL A 248 -7.41 3.60 13.65
N SER A 249 -6.81 4.28 12.67
CA SER A 249 -7.21 5.62 12.26
C SER A 249 -8.14 5.58 11.06
N ARG A 250 -9.01 6.59 10.92
CA ARG A 250 -9.88 6.72 9.74
C ARG A 250 -9.09 6.89 8.44
N CYS A 251 -7.94 7.55 8.47
CA CYS A 251 -7.01 7.68 7.34
C CYS A 251 -5.59 8.04 7.79
N CYS A 252 -4.71 8.36 6.83
CA CYS A 252 -3.32 8.75 7.05
C CYS A 252 -3.10 10.24 7.37
N ARG A 253 -4.17 11.03 7.54
CA ARG A 253 -4.10 12.50 7.73
C ARG A 253 -4.93 13.00 8.89
N ASP A 254 -6.14 12.45 9.03
CA ASP A 254 -7.04 12.78 10.12
C ASP A 254 -6.88 11.75 11.23
N HIS A 255 -6.17 12.17 12.29
CA HIS A 255 -5.91 11.40 13.50
C HIS A 255 -6.65 11.99 14.71
N THR A 256 -7.69 12.79 14.48
CA THR A 256 -8.44 13.46 15.56
C THR A 256 -9.21 12.48 16.45
N PHE A 257 -9.50 11.29 15.95
CA PHE A 257 -10.12 10.23 16.73
C PHE A 257 -9.68 8.83 16.26
N SER A 258 -9.80 7.88 17.19
CA SER A 258 -9.57 6.46 16.97
C SER A 258 -10.85 5.76 16.54
N LEU A 259 -10.70 4.73 15.69
CA LEU A 259 -11.75 3.76 15.37
C LEU A 259 -11.70 2.52 16.26
N GLY A 260 -10.85 2.53 17.30
CA GLY A 260 -10.52 1.40 18.15
C GLY A 260 -9.26 0.67 17.70
N ASN A 261 -9.02 -0.51 18.29
CA ASN A 261 -7.83 -1.29 18.07
C ASN A 261 -8.20 -2.72 17.66
N LEU A 262 -7.55 -3.23 16.58
CA LEU A 262 -7.81 -4.57 16.05
C LEU A 262 -7.38 -5.68 17.02
N ALA A 263 -6.21 -5.55 17.64
CA ALA A 263 -5.66 -6.52 18.56
C ALA A 263 -6.50 -6.64 19.84
N GLN A 264 -7.12 -5.54 20.26
CA GLN A 264 -7.95 -5.47 21.47
C GLN A 264 -9.44 -5.75 21.19
N GLY A 265 -9.83 -5.93 19.91
CA GLY A 265 -11.23 -6.20 19.53
C GLY A 265 -12.18 -5.02 19.72
N THR A 266 -11.67 -3.80 19.93
CA THR A 266 -12.48 -2.59 20.14
C THR A 266 -12.84 -1.86 18.85
N PHE A 267 -12.31 -2.33 17.71
CA PHE A 267 -12.50 -1.69 16.42
C PHE A 267 -13.95 -1.70 15.91
N LYS A 268 -14.40 -0.53 15.43
CA LYS A 268 -15.64 -0.38 14.67
C LYS A 268 -15.47 0.67 13.57
N LEU A 269 -15.99 0.36 12.38
CA LEU A 269 -16.16 1.35 11.31
C LEU A 269 -17.18 2.42 11.70
N LEU A 270 -17.05 3.58 11.06
CA LEU A 270 -18.09 4.60 11.07
C LEU A 270 -19.31 4.11 10.28
N ASP A 271 -20.50 4.45 10.78
CA ASP A 271 -21.74 4.07 10.13
C ASP A 271 -21.99 4.94 8.88
N GLU A 272 -21.49 6.18 8.86
CA GLU A 272 -21.66 7.14 7.76
C GLU A 272 -20.40 7.96 7.43
N ALA A 273 -20.46 8.73 6.34
CA ALA A 273 -19.43 9.70 6.00
C ALA A 273 -19.46 10.85 7.01
N VAL A 274 -18.30 11.27 7.50
CA VAL A 274 -18.20 12.36 8.49
C VAL A 274 -17.31 13.48 7.96
N PRO A 275 -17.47 14.72 8.46
CA PRO A 275 -16.60 15.83 8.12
C PRO A 275 -15.13 15.53 8.45
N CYS A 276 -14.23 15.81 7.51
CA CYS A 276 -12.80 15.64 7.73
C CYS A 276 -12.26 16.80 8.60
N ALA A 277 -11.37 16.49 9.54
CA ALA A 277 -10.69 17.50 10.35
C ALA A 277 -9.31 17.91 9.79
N ALA A 278 -8.79 17.18 8.80
CA ALA A 278 -7.47 17.46 8.23
C ALA A 278 -7.47 18.79 7.45
N ASP A 279 -6.71 19.78 7.94
CA ASP A 279 -6.48 21.06 7.26
C ASP A 279 -5.84 20.88 5.89
N ASN A 280 -5.09 19.80 5.71
CA ASN A 280 -4.43 19.48 4.46
C ASN A 280 -4.43 17.96 4.20
N CYS A 281 -5.07 17.55 3.10
CA CYS A 281 -5.17 16.16 2.68
C CYS A 281 -4.46 15.92 1.34
N ASN A 282 -3.33 15.22 1.42
CA ASN A 282 -2.54 14.81 0.26
C ASN A 282 -2.84 13.39 -0.21
N CYS A 283 -3.80 12.74 0.42
CA CYS A 283 -4.21 11.42 0.03
C CYS A 283 -4.95 11.55 -1.30
N TRP A 284 -4.26 11.25 -2.39
CA TRP A 284 -4.85 11.22 -3.74
C TRP A 284 -5.97 10.17 -3.85
N ARG A 285 -6.08 9.28 -2.87
CA ARG A 285 -7.14 8.29 -2.74
C ARG A 285 -8.20 8.68 -1.68
N CYS A 286 -8.28 9.94 -1.25
CA CYS A 286 -9.31 10.35 -0.28
C CYS A 286 -10.73 10.07 -0.80
N MET A 287 -11.58 9.45 0.04
CA MET A 287 -12.95 9.09 -0.32
C MET A 287 -13.94 10.22 0.01
N VAL A 288 -13.66 11.43 -0.47
CA VAL A 288 -14.59 12.57 -0.34
C VAL A 288 -15.85 12.30 -1.18
N THR A 289 -17.03 12.59 -0.62
CA THR A 289 -18.32 12.18 -1.21
C THR A 289 -18.70 12.95 -2.47
N ASP A 290 -18.02 14.04 -2.77
CA ASP A 290 -18.23 14.87 -3.97
C ASP A 290 -17.29 14.48 -5.13
N ARG A 291 -16.39 13.50 -4.95
CA ARG A 291 -15.50 12.97 -6.00
C ARG A 291 -15.50 11.45 -6.08
N GLU A 292 -16.67 10.82 -5.94
CA GLU A 292 -16.81 9.36 -5.90
C GLU A 292 -16.23 8.65 -7.13
N ASP A 293 -16.54 9.17 -8.33
CA ASP A 293 -16.00 8.65 -9.59
C ASP A 293 -14.47 8.65 -9.64
N PHE A 294 -13.85 9.69 -9.06
CA PHE A 294 -12.40 9.82 -9.06
C PHE A 294 -11.76 8.78 -8.18
N TRP A 295 -12.11 8.71 -6.89
CA TRP A 295 -11.42 7.78 -6.01
C TRP A 295 -11.79 6.34 -6.32
N TRP A 296 -12.97 6.05 -6.87
CA TRP A 296 -13.34 4.68 -7.30
C TRP A 296 -12.38 4.12 -8.34
N ARG A 297 -12.06 4.88 -9.40
CA ARG A 297 -11.10 4.47 -10.45
C ARG A 297 -9.72 4.12 -9.91
N HIS A 298 -9.40 4.61 -8.71
CA HIS A 298 -8.11 4.44 -8.07
C HIS A 298 -8.14 3.42 -6.91
N TRP A 299 -9.32 3.15 -6.36
CA TRP A 299 -9.61 2.08 -5.39
C TRP A 299 -10.31 0.92 -6.09
N GLY A 300 -9.53 0.02 -6.70
CA GLY A 300 -10.13 -1.07 -7.46
C GLY A 300 -9.14 -1.96 -8.18
N ARG A 301 -7.83 -1.84 -7.91
CA ARG A 301 -6.77 -2.46 -8.74
C ARG A 301 -6.60 -3.98 -8.56
N TYR A 302 -7.64 -4.69 -8.12
CA TYR A 302 -7.74 -6.12 -8.37
C TYR A 302 -8.56 -6.32 -9.64
N HIS A 303 -7.85 -6.40 -10.78
CA HIS A 303 -8.43 -6.78 -12.07
C HIS A 303 -9.33 -8.02 -11.94
N VAL A 304 -9.01 -8.93 -11.03
CA VAL A 304 -9.72 -10.20 -10.86
C VAL A 304 -11.11 -10.04 -10.27
N THR A 305 -11.37 -9.07 -9.37
CA THR A 305 -12.76 -8.86 -8.90
C THR A 305 -13.64 -8.22 -9.97
N ASP A 306 -13.08 -7.35 -10.80
CA ASP A 306 -13.84 -6.71 -11.87
C ASP A 306 -14.10 -7.72 -13.00
N LEU A 307 -13.14 -8.61 -13.28
CA LEU A 307 -13.30 -9.75 -14.19
C LEU A 307 -14.28 -10.81 -13.66
N ALA A 308 -14.28 -11.10 -12.35
CA ALA A 308 -15.21 -12.03 -11.73
C ALA A 308 -16.64 -11.47 -11.65
N MET A 309 -16.80 -10.16 -11.46
CA MET A 309 -18.09 -9.46 -11.54
C MET A 309 -18.59 -9.42 -13.00
N ALA A 310 -17.70 -9.14 -13.96
CA ALA A 310 -18.00 -9.19 -15.39
C ALA A 310 -18.39 -10.61 -15.85
N ALA A 311 -17.69 -11.65 -15.37
CA ALA A 311 -18.01 -13.05 -15.64
C ALA A 311 -19.37 -13.49 -15.04
N LYS A 312 -19.86 -12.80 -14.01
CA LYS A 312 -21.19 -12.99 -13.40
C LYS A 312 -22.26 -12.03 -13.95
N GLY A 313 -22.00 -11.36 -15.07
CA GLY A 313 -22.95 -10.47 -15.74
C GLY A 313 -23.29 -9.19 -14.97
N LYS A 314 -22.50 -8.83 -13.96
CA LYS A 314 -22.69 -7.58 -13.20
C LYS A 314 -21.70 -6.55 -13.73
N ARG A 315 -22.20 -5.33 -13.98
CA ARG A 315 -21.34 -4.22 -14.41
C ARG A 315 -20.29 -3.94 -13.32
N PRO A 316 -19.04 -3.61 -13.71
CA PRO A 316 -17.95 -3.28 -12.80
C PRO A 316 -18.37 -2.29 -11.69
#